data_AF-A0A950RKM1-F1
#
_entry.id   AF-A0A950RKM1-F1
#
_cell.length_a   1.000
_cell.length_b   1.000
_cell.length_c   1.000
_cell.angle_alpha   90.00
_cell.angle_beta   90.00
_cell.angle_gamma   90.00
#
_symmetry.space_group_name_H-M   'P 1'
#
loop_
_entity.id
_entity.type
_entity.pdbx_description
1 polymer ?
#
loop_
_entity_poly.entity_id
_entity_poly.type
_entity_poly.pdbx_seq_one_letter_code
_entity_poly.pdbx_strand_id
1 'polypeptide(L)'
;MTAWVFSGRALPAAWHRSAPAYLWPGAARALLLLAIAGALAAGAFTTDAATTSHIAAQEGGDWTRLLRGMALLKAAMAAGATAAVLWRLGGAVSAPWWAAYALACAAMWAGPGLIWGLAHIGLGALLLHGGLAATIVLVWRDPAVAARLAELVARRRAALGVAAAVPQRAGARPDRSARN
;
A
#
# COMPACT_ATOMS: atom_id res chain seq x y z
N MET A 1 42.85 32.77 32.27
CA MET A 1 43.41 32.17 31.04
C MET A 1 43.63 30.69 31.31
N THR A 2 42.67 29.85 30.92
CA THR A 2 42.72 28.38 31.12
C THR A 2 42.34 27.75 29.80
N ALA A 3 43.34 27.20 29.10
CA ALA A 3 43.20 26.62 27.79
C ALA A 3 42.56 25.22 27.91
N TRP A 4 41.37 25.06 27.32
CA TRP A 4 40.75 23.75 27.14
C TRP A 4 41.39 23.05 25.95
N VAL A 5 42.21 22.04 26.24
CA VAL A 5 42.77 21.12 25.26
C VAL A 5 41.67 20.16 24.81
N PHE A 6 41.12 20.38 23.62
CA PHE A 6 40.26 19.41 22.95
C PHE A 6 41.12 18.23 22.48
N SER A 7 41.24 17.21 23.34
CA SER A 7 41.83 15.93 22.97
C SER A 7 40.96 15.26 21.91
N GLY A 8 41.48 15.18 20.69
CA GLY A 8 40.83 14.53 19.56
C GLY A 8 40.57 13.06 19.86
N ARG A 9 39.33 12.72 20.24
CA ARG A 9 38.83 11.36 20.10
C ARG A 9 38.63 11.12 18.62
N ALA A 10 39.54 10.38 18.01
CA ALA A 10 39.28 9.71 16.74
C ALA A 10 37.97 8.94 16.89
N LEU A 11 36.92 9.40 16.20
CA LEU A 11 35.65 8.67 16.13
C LEU A 11 35.97 7.29 15.53
N PRO A 12 35.55 6.18 16.16
CA PRO A 12 35.82 4.85 15.63
C PRO A 12 35.31 4.76 14.19
N ALA A 13 36.19 4.31 13.30
CA ALA A 13 35.97 4.10 11.87
C ALA A 13 34.97 2.94 11.56
N ALA A 14 33.94 2.78 12.40
CA ALA A 14 32.97 1.67 12.35
C ALA A 14 31.58 2.12 11.85
N TRP A 15 31.51 3.22 11.10
CA TRP A 15 30.30 3.62 10.40
C TRP A 15 30.50 3.48 8.89
N HIS A 16 30.90 2.29 8.43
CA HIS A 16 30.56 1.84 7.08
C HIS A 16 29.04 1.71 7.02
N ARG A 17 28.34 2.85 6.93
CA ARG A 17 26.94 2.90 6.54
C ARG A 17 26.90 2.35 5.12
N SER A 18 26.59 1.07 4.99
CA SER A 18 26.17 0.48 3.73
C SER A 18 25.14 1.44 3.15
N ALA A 19 25.42 2.02 1.98
CA ALA A 19 24.49 2.92 1.33
C ALA A 19 23.13 2.19 1.27
N PRO A 20 22.04 2.79 1.76
CA PRO A 20 20.76 2.11 1.83
C PRO A 20 20.41 1.60 0.43
N ALA A 21 20.23 0.28 0.31
CA ALA A 21 19.84 -0.32 -0.96
C ALA A 21 18.46 0.24 -1.33
N TYR A 22 18.40 0.98 -2.44
CA TYR A 22 17.17 1.50 -2.99
C TYR A 22 16.63 0.54 -4.05
N LEU A 23 15.33 0.27 -3.99
CA LEU A 23 14.65 -0.50 -5.00
C LEU A 23 14.07 0.43 -6.07
N TRP A 24 14.19 0.00 -7.32
CA TRP A 24 13.54 0.65 -8.44
C TRP A 24 12.01 0.52 -8.31
N PRO A 25 11.21 1.55 -8.65
CA PRO A 25 9.76 1.55 -8.47
C PRO A 25 9.06 0.33 -9.12
N GLY A 26 9.49 -0.05 -10.32
CA GLY A 26 8.95 -1.22 -11.02
C GLY A 26 9.23 -2.53 -10.29
N ALA A 27 10.48 -2.76 -9.91
CA ALA A 27 10.88 -3.95 -9.15
C ALA A 27 10.19 -4.00 -7.78
N ALA A 28 10.13 -2.88 -7.04
CA ALA A 28 9.47 -2.79 -5.75
C ALA A 28 7.98 -3.18 -5.84
N ARG A 29 7.27 -2.71 -6.87
CA ARG A 29 5.85 -3.05 -7.10
C ARG A 29 5.68 -4.52 -7.49
N ALA A 30 6.49 -5.03 -8.41
CA ALA A 30 6.41 -6.42 -8.85
C ALA A 30 6.68 -7.39 -7.69
N LEU A 31 7.74 -7.15 -6.91
CA LEU A 31 8.07 -7.98 -5.75
C LEU A 31 6.98 -7.91 -4.67
N LEU A 32 6.36 -6.74 -4.45
CA LEU A 32 5.24 -6.61 -3.52
C LEU A 32 4.04 -7.47 -3.98
N LEU A 33 3.68 -7.40 -5.26
CA LEU A 33 2.58 -8.19 -5.81
C LEU A 33 2.86 -9.69 -5.73
N LEU A 34 4.10 -10.11 -5.97
CA LEU A 34 4.53 -11.50 -5.78
C LEU A 34 4.40 -11.95 -4.32
N ALA A 35 4.82 -11.11 -3.36
CA ALA A 35 4.67 -11.41 -1.94
C ALA A 35 3.19 -11.54 -1.53
N ILE A 36 2.33 -10.65 -2.05
CA ILE A 36 0.88 -10.70 -1.83
C ILE A 36 0.26 -11.97 -2.42
N ALA A 37 0.57 -12.28 -3.68
CA ALA A 37 0.08 -13.48 -4.35
C ALA A 37 0.51 -14.75 -3.61
N GLY A 38 1.78 -14.80 -3.18
CA GLY A 38 2.31 -15.90 -2.37
C GLY A 38 1.59 -16.05 -1.03
N ALA A 39 1.33 -14.94 -0.32
CA ALA A 39 0.64 -14.98 0.97
C ALA A 39 -0.84 -15.36 0.86
N LEU A 40 -1.54 -14.83 -0.15
CA LEU A 40 -2.93 -15.21 -0.45
C LEU A 40 -3.02 -16.70 -0.78
N ALA A 41 -2.14 -17.20 -1.65
CA ALA A 41 -2.08 -18.61 -2.01
C ALA A 41 -1.75 -19.48 -0.79
N ALA A 42 -0.74 -19.10 0.00
CA ALA A 42 -0.40 -19.81 1.23
C ALA A 42 -1.61 -19.90 2.17
N GLY A 43 -2.35 -18.81 2.36
CA GLY A 43 -3.59 -18.80 3.15
C GLY A 43 -4.66 -19.74 2.58
N ALA A 44 -4.94 -19.64 1.29
CA ALA A 44 -5.99 -20.41 0.61
C ALA A 44 -5.71 -21.92 0.54
N PHE A 45 -4.43 -22.31 0.49
CA PHE A 45 -4.00 -23.70 0.40
C PHE A 45 -3.49 -24.26 1.73
N THR A 46 -3.73 -23.58 2.85
CA THR A 46 -3.42 -24.13 4.19
C THR A 46 -4.27 -25.36 4.53
N THR A 47 -5.44 -25.48 3.91
CA THR A 47 -6.41 -26.54 4.19
C THR A 47 -6.79 -27.22 2.88
N ASP A 48 -6.83 -28.54 2.88
CA ASP A 48 -7.22 -29.30 1.69
C ASP A 48 -8.71 -29.16 1.39
N ALA A 49 -9.09 -29.48 0.15
CA ALA A 49 -10.46 -29.34 -0.32
C ALA A 49 -11.43 -30.28 0.42
N ALA A 50 -11.00 -31.48 0.81
CA ALA A 50 -11.86 -32.45 1.50
C ALA A 50 -12.20 -31.96 2.91
N THR A 51 -11.21 -31.45 3.64
CA THR A 51 -11.38 -30.83 4.96
C THR A 51 -12.30 -29.61 4.87
N THR A 52 -12.08 -28.74 3.88
CA THR A 52 -12.94 -27.57 3.66
C THR A 52 -14.39 -27.96 3.37
N SER A 53 -14.61 -28.98 2.51
CA SER A 53 -15.94 -29.51 2.19
C SER A 53 -16.62 -30.14 3.39
N HIS A 54 -15.87 -30.84 4.24
CA HIS A 54 -16.38 -31.42 5.48
C HIS A 54 -16.86 -30.33 6.45
N ILE A 55 -16.04 -29.30 6.70
CA ILE A 55 -16.43 -28.15 7.54
C ILE A 55 -17.68 -27.47 6.98
N ALA A 56 -17.73 -27.23 5.67
CA ALA A 56 -18.88 -26.60 5.03
C ALA A 56 -20.17 -27.44 5.14
N ALA A 57 -20.06 -28.77 5.10
CA ALA A 57 -21.19 -29.68 5.27
C ALA A 57 -21.69 -29.70 6.73
N GLN A 58 -20.79 -29.59 7.71
CA GLN A 58 -21.16 -29.56 9.14
C GLN A 58 -21.82 -28.25 9.56
N GLU A 59 -21.29 -27.11 9.10
CA GLU A 59 -21.75 -25.78 9.51
C GLU A 59 -22.94 -25.27 8.67
N GLY A 60 -23.17 -25.89 7.51
CA GLY A 60 -24.27 -25.55 6.62
C GLY A 60 -23.93 -24.49 5.55
N GLY A 61 -24.78 -24.45 4.52
CA GLY A 61 -24.55 -23.65 3.31
C GLY A 61 -24.59 -22.13 3.56
N ASP A 62 -25.49 -21.65 4.41
CA ASP A 62 -25.67 -20.21 4.65
C ASP A 62 -24.51 -19.61 5.45
N TRP A 63 -24.02 -20.32 6.48
CA TRP A 63 -22.83 -19.92 7.23
C TRP A 63 -21.58 -19.85 6.33
N THR A 64 -21.39 -20.88 5.50
CA THR A 64 -20.28 -20.93 4.54
C THR A 64 -20.33 -19.75 3.56
N ARG A 65 -21.52 -19.43 3.02
CA ARG A 65 -21.72 -18.27 2.12
C ARG A 65 -21.42 -16.96 2.82
N LEU A 66 -21.89 -16.80 4.06
CA LEU A 66 -21.62 -15.61 4.87
C LEU A 66 -20.12 -15.40 5.08
N LEU A 67 -19.39 -16.44 5.52
CA LEU A 67 -17.95 -16.36 5.74
C LEU A 67 -17.17 -16.06 4.46
N ARG A 68 -17.54 -16.67 3.33
CA ARG A 68 -16.92 -16.37 2.04
C ARG A 68 -17.23 -14.95 1.57
N GLY A 69 -18.45 -14.46 1.78
CA GLY A 69 -18.81 -13.06 1.55
C GLY A 69 -17.96 -12.10 2.38
N MET A 70 -17.75 -12.41 3.66
CA MET A 70 -16.87 -11.65 4.54
C MET A 70 -15.40 -11.70 4.10
N ALA A 71 -14.91 -12.84 3.61
CA ALA A 71 -13.57 -12.96 3.04
C ALA A 71 -13.39 -12.05 1.82
N LEU A 72 -14.39 -11.97 0.93
CA LEU A 72 -14.37 -11.05 -0.22
C LEU A 72 -14.35 -9.59 0.20
N LEU A 73 -15.17 -9.20 1.17
CA LEU A 73 -15.15 -7.84 1.71
C LEU A 73 -13.78 -7.49 2.30
N LYS A 74 -13.18 -8.42 3.05
CA LYS A 74 -11.83 -8.28 3.60
C LYS A 74 -10.76 -8.17 2.51
N ALA A 75 -10.89 -8.95 1.43
CA ALA A 75 -10.02 -8.83 0.26
C ALA A 75 -10.15 -7.46 -0.42
N ALA A 76 -11.36 -6.90 -0.51
CA ALA A 76 -11.57 -5.55 -1.05
C ALA A 76 -10.90 -4.47 -0.18
N MET A 77 -10.99 -4.59 1.14
CA MET A 77 -10.26 -3.71 2.07
C MET A 77 -8.73 -3.84 1.89
N ALA A 78 -8.23 -5.08 1.80
CA ALA A 78 -6.81 -5.36 1.58
C ALA A 78 -6.32 -4.77 0.25
N ALA A 79 -7.14 -4.85 -0.81
CA ALA A 79 -6.87 -4.24 -2.10
C ALA A 79 -6.77 -2.71 -2.01
N GLY A 80 -7.67 -2.04 -1.28
CA GLY A 80 -7.62 -0.60 -1.05
C GLY A 80 -6.33 -0.15 -0.35
N ALA A 81 -5.95 -0.84 0.72
CA ALA A 81 -4.70 -0.56 1.43
C ALA A 81 -3.45 -0.86 0.56
N THR A 82 -3.48 -1.97 -0.19
CA THR A 82 -2.41 -2.30 -1.15
C THR A 82 -2.29 -1.25 -2.24
N ALA A 83 -3.39 -0.71 -2.76
CA ALA A 83 -3.37 0.34 -3.77
C ALA A 83 -2.69 1.62 -3.24
N ALA A 84 -2.90 1.98 -1.97
CA ALA A 84 -2.20 3.09 -1.33
C ALA A 84 -0.68 2.84 -1.26
N VAL A 85 -0.27 1.62 -0.91
CA VAL A 85 1.16 1.23 -0.92
C VAL A 85 1.74 1.24 -2.32
N LEU A 86 1.04 0.69 -3.33
CA LEU A 86 1.49 0.68 -4.74
C LEU A 86 1.60 2.10 -5.30
N TRP A 87 0.67 2.99 -4.93
CA TRP A 87 0.78 4.41 -5.22
C TRP A 87 2.08 4.95 -4.62
N ARG A 88 2.32 4.75 -3.32
CA ARG A 88 3.54 5.20 -2.63
C ARG A 88 4.84 4.64 -3.23
N LEU A 89 4.86 3.37 -3.63
CA LEU A 89 5.99 2.71 -4.30
C LEU A 89 6.25 3.20 -5.74
N GLY A 90 5.45 4.12 -6.26
CA GLY A 90 5.74 4.81 -7.52
C GLY A 90 6.94 5.75 -7.52
N GLY A 91 7.68 5.82 -6.41
CA GLY A 91 8.97 6.51 -6.28
C GLY A 91 9.98 5.61 -5.57
N ALA A 92 11.23 6.07 -5.46
CA ALA A 92 12.27 5.29 -4.79
C ALA A 92 11.89 4.93 -3.35
N VAL A 93 12.25 3.71 -2.95
CA VAL A 93 12.02 3.19 -1.60
C VAL A 93 13.28 2.49 -1.12
N SER A 94 13.63 2.67 0.14
CA SER A 94 14.73 1.90 0.74
C SER A 94 14.25 0.48 1.08
N ALA A 95 15.16 -0.49 1.03
CA ALA A 95 14.84 -1.89 1.29
C ALA A 95 14.09 -2.13 2.63
N PRO A 96 14.43 -1.49 3.77
CA PRO A 96 13.71 -1.70 5.02
C PRO A 96 12.25 -1.26 4.97
N TRP A 97 11.97 -0.10 4.37
CA TRP A 97 10.61 0.40 4.19
C TRP A 97 9.81 -0.49 3.25
N TRP A 98 10.44 -0.94 2.16
CA TRP A 98 9.80 -1.90 1.26
C TRP A 98 9.47 -3.22 1.97
N ALA A 99 10.40 -3.77 2.74
CA ALA A 99 10.19 -5.03 3.47
C ALA A 99 9.05 -4.91 4.49
N ALA A 100 8.97 -3.77 5.21
CA ALA A 100 7.89 -3.50 6.13
C ALA A 100 6.52 -3.43 5.42
N TYR A 101 6.45 -2.74 4.28
CA TYR A 101 5.24 -2.70 3.45
C TYR A 101 4.87 -4.09 2.92
N ALA A 102 5.86 -4.85 2.42
CA ALA A 102 5.65 -6.20 1.90
C ALA A 102 5.10 -7.12 2.98
N LEU A 103 5.68 -7.09 4.19
CA LEU A 103 5.23 -7.91 5.31
C LEU A 103 3.81 -7.55 5.75
N ALA A 104 3.51 -6.25 5.89
CA ALA A 104 2.18 -5.78 6.30
C ALA A 104 1.10 -6.17 5.27
N CYS A 105 1.37 -5.97 3.98
CA CYS A 105 0.47 -6.36 2.90
C CYS A 105 0.33 -7.88 2.78
N ALA A 106 1.42 -8.64 2.88
CA ALA A 106 1.39 -10.10 2.83
C ALA A 106 0.56 -10.68 3.98
N ALA A 107 0.80 -10.22 5.22
CA ALA A 107 -0.01 -10.60 6.37
C ALA A 107 -1.50 -10.29 6.14
N MET A 108 -1.80 -9.09 5.64
CA MET A 108 -3.18 -8.68 5.39
C MET A 108 -3.87 -9.57 4.35
N TRP A 109 -3.19 -9.99 3.29
CA TRP A 109 -3.73 -10.85 2.23
C TRP A 109 -3.78 -12.34 2.58
N ALA A 110 -2.96 -12.81 3.52
CA ALA A 110 -3.09 -14.16 4.08
C ALA A 110 -4.45 -14.36 4.78
N GLY A 111 -4.99 -13.30 5.39
CA GLY A 111 -6.26 -13.32 6.12
C GLY A 111 -7.46 -13.81 5.27
N PRO A 112 -7.79 -13.13 4.15
CA PRO A 112 -8.82 -13.59 3.22
C PRO A 112 -8.60 -15.02 2.71
N GLY A 113 -7.35 -15.43 2.44
CA GLY A 113 -7.02 -16.79 2.02
C GLY A 113 -7.43 -17.84 3.07
N LEU A 114 -7.06 -17.61 4.34
CA LEU A 114 -7.43 -18.48 5.46
C LEU A 114 -8.95 -18.57 5.66
N ILE A 115 -9.62 -17.42 5.67
CA ILE A 115 -11.08 -17.35 5.87
C ILE A 115 -11.82 -18.03 4.71
N TRP A 116 -11.30 -17.94 3.47
CA TRP A 116 -11.88 -18.60 2.31
C TRP A 116 -11.88 -20.12 2.43
N GLY A 117 -10.80 -20.69 2.97
CA GLY A 117 -10.68 -22.11 3.31
C GLY A 117 -11.47 -22.54 4.54
N LEU A 118 -12.25 -21.63 5.15
CA LEU A 118 -12.98 -21.84 6.42
C LEU A 118 -12.05 -22.30 7.57
N ALA A 119 -10.76 -22.03 7.44
CA ALA A 119 -9.72 -22.49 8.34
C ALA A 119 -9.16 -21.33 9.14
N HIS A 120 -8.88 -21.58 10.43
CA HIS A 120 -8.22 -20.60 11.31
C HIS A 120 -8.81 -19.18 11.22
N ILE A 121 -10.14 -19.05 11.22
CA ILE A 121 -10.84 -17.76 11.01
C ILE A 121 -10.31 -16.65 11.93
N GLY A 122 -10.04 -16.98 13.19
CA GLY A 122 -9.45 -16.04 14.16
C GLY A 122 -8.06 -15.54 13.77
N LEU A 123 -7.18 -16.43 13.30
CA LEU A 123 -5.85 -16.06 12.79
C LEU A 123 -5.99 -15.21 11.51
N GLY A 124 -6.91 -15.58 10.62
CA GLY A 124 -7.18 -14.80 9.41
C GLY A 124 -7.64 -13.38 9.71
N ALA A 125 -8.49 -13.20 10.72
CA ALA A 125 -8.91 -11.88 11.18
C ALA A 125 -7.74 -11.10 11.80
N LEU A 126 -6.94 -11.73 12.67
CA LEU A 126 -5.77 -11.10 13.28
C LEU A 126 -4.77 -10.62 12.23
N LEU A 127 -4.45 -11.46 11.25
CA LEU A 127 -3.52 -11.13 10.17
C LEU A 127 -4.02 -9.97 9.30
N LEU A 128 -5.32 -9.96 8.96
CA LEU A 128 -5.92 -8.84 8.25
C LEU A 128 -5.82 -7.54 9.05
N HIS A 129 -6.33 -7.53 10.28
CA HIS A 129 -6.42 -6.31 11.08
C HIS A 129 -5.04 -5.81 11.50
N GLY A 130 -4.14 -6.71 11.88
CA GLY A 130 -2.74 -6.41 12.20
C GLY A 130 -2.00 -5.87 10.99
N GLY A 131 -2.14 -6.50 9.82
CA GLY A 131 -1.55 -6.02 8.56
C GLY A 131 -2.08 -4.66 8.14
N LEU A 132 -3.39 -4.42 8.29
CA LEU A 132 -4.01 -3.12 8.01
C LEU A 132 -3.49 -2.03 8.96
N ALA A 133 -3.49 -2.30 10.26
CA ALA A 133 -2.98 -1.36 11.26
C ALA A 133 -1.49 -1.03 11.03
N ALA A 134 -0.67 -2.04 10.75
CA ALA A 134 0.73 -1.86 10.40
C ALA A 134 0.88 -1.01 9.12
N THR A 135 0.06 -1.27 8.09
CA THR A 135 0.09 -0.48 6.85
C THR A 135 -0.25 0.98 7.10
N ILE A 136 -1.27 1.27 7.91
CA ILE A 136 -1.65 2.64 8.30
C ILE A 136 -0.49 3.33 9.03
N VAL A 137 0.12 2.67 10.01
CA VAL A 137 1.26 3.22 10.76
C VAL A 137 2.45 3.48 9.84
N LEU A 138 2.77 2.56 8.93
CA LEU A 138 3.87 2.70 7.99
C LEU A 138 3.63 3.88 7.03
N VAL A 139 2.44 3.99 6.44
CA VAL A 139 2.08 5.14 5.58
C VAL A 139 2.14 6.45 6.36
N TRP A 140 1.66 6.47 7.59
CA TRP A 140 1.70 7.67 8.44
C TRP A 140 3.14 8.07 8.84
N ARG A 141 4.04 7.09 8.96
CA ARG A 141 5.42 7.32 9.38
C ARG A 141 6.41 7.52 8.25
N ASP A 142 6.03 7.21 7.01
CA ASP A 142 6.88 7.38 5.84
C ASP A 142 6.91 8.86 5.40
N PRO A 143 8.05 9.57 5.57
CA PRO A 143 8.15 10.99 5.23
C PRO A 143 7.98 11.25 3.72
N ALA A 144 8.28 10.26 2.87
CA ALA A 144 8.14 10.41 1.43
C ALA A 144 6.67 10.32 0.96
N VAL A 145 5.74 9.84 1.80
CA VAL A 145 4.29 9.99 1.56
C VAL A 145 3.92 11.47 1.59
N ALA A 146 4.32 12.20 2.64
CA ALA A 146 4.00 13.62 2.81
C ALA A 146 4.59 14.47 1.69
N ALA A 147 5.87 14.24 1.34
CA ALA A 147 6.54 14.93 0.25
C ALA A 147 5.80 14.77 -1.09
N ARG A 148 5.35 13.55 -1.38
CA ARG A 148 4.65 13.23 -2.63
C ARG A 148 3.24 13.83 -2.69
N LEU A 149 2.52 13.84 -1.57
CA LEU A 149 1.23 14.52 -1.48
C LEU A 149 1.38 16.02 -1.73
N ALA A 150 2.39 16.66 -1.12
CA ALA A 150 2.68 18.08 -1.33
C ALA A 150 2.97 18.38 -2.81
N GLU A 151 3.76 17.54 -3.48
CA GLU A 151 4.04 17.66 -4.91
C GLU A 151 2.77 17.55 -5.76
N LEU A 152 1.90 16.57 -5.51
CA LEU A 152 0.64 16.42 -6.25
C LEU A 152 -0.29 17.61 -6.05
N VAL A 153 -0.38 18.14 -4.83
CA VAL A 153 -1.17 19.34 -4.51
C VAL A 153 -0.60 20.55 -5.25
N ALA A 154 0.72 20.74 -5.26
CA ALA A 154 1.37 21.83 -5.99
C ALA A 154 1.11 21.75 -7.50
N ARG A 155 1.27 20.56 -8.10
CA ARG A 155 0.97 20.30 -9.53
C ARG A 155 -0.50 20.60 -9.86
N ARG A 156 -1.43 20.17 -8.99
CA ARG A 156 -2.86 20.42 -9.20
C ARG A 156 -3.21 21.91 -9.12
N ARG A 157 -2.64 22.63 -8.15
CA ARG A 157 -2.84 24.09 -8.03
C ARG A 157 -2.30 24.83 -9.25
N ALA A 158 -1.11 24.47 -9.74
CA ALA A 158 -0.55 25.05 -10.95
C ALA A 158 -1.44 24.83 -12.17
N ALA A 159 -1.96 23.61 -12.36
CA ALA A 159 -2.86 23.30 -13.47
C ALA A 159 -4.16 24.12 -13.43
N LEU A 160 -4.73 24.32 -12.24
CA LEU A 160 -5.94 25.13 -12.05
C LEU A 160 -5.65 26.64 -12.25
N GLY A 161 -4.49 27.12 -11.82
CA GLY A 161 -4.05 28.50 -12.06
C GLY A 161 -3.84 28.81 -13.54
N VAL A 162 -3.25 27.88 -14.30
CA VAL A 162 -3.13 27.99 -15.76
C VAL A 162 -4.51 27.98 -16.43
N ALA A 163 -5.43 27.11 -15.99
CA ALA A 163 -6.78 27.06 -16.53
C ALA A 163 -7.57 28.36 -16.28
N ALA A 164 -7.35 29.03 -15.14
CA ALA A 164 -7.95 30.34 -14.84
C ALA A 164 -7.31 31.49 -15.63
N ALA A 165 -6.03 31.37 -16.00
CA ALA A 165 -5.28 32.39 -16.73
C ALA A 165 -5.44 32.31 -18.25
N VAL A 166 -5.95 31.19 -18.81
CA VAL A 166 -6.36 31.12 -20.22
C VAL A 166 -7.57 32.04 -20.39
N PRO A 167 -7.44 33.21 -21.06
CA PRO A 167 -8.60 34.04 -21.33
C PRO A 167 -9.57 33.18 -22.13
N GLN A 168 -10.85 33.16 -21.75
CA GLN A 168 -11.88 32.77 -22.70
C GLN A 168 -11.65 33.68 -23.91
N ARG A 169 -11.01 33.16 -24.97
CA ARG A 169 -11.00 33.82 -26.27
C ARG A 169 -12.48 33.93 -26.58
N ALA A 170 -13.00 35.13 -26.31
CA ALA A 170 -14.38 35.48 -26.53
C ALA A 170 -14.67 35.00 -27.93
N GLY A 171 -15.52 33.98 -28.02
CA GLY A 171 -16.08 33.59 -29.30
C GLY A 171 -16.72 34.87 -29.80
N ALA A 172 -16.07 35.49 -30.78
CA ALA A 172 -16.69 36.50 -31.60
C ALA A 172 -17.93 35.81 -32.14
N ARG A 173 -19.06 36.06 -31.49
CA ARG A 173 -20.36 35.56 -31.88
C ARG A 173 -20.54 36.15 -33.27
N PRO A 174 -20.51 35.36 -34.35
CA PRO A 174 -20.66 35.92 -35.68
C PRO A 174 -22.02 36.60 -35.70
N ASP A 175 -21.99 37.91 -35.89
CA ASP A 175 -23.17 38.74 -35.95
C ASP A 175 -24.07 38.18 -37.07
N ARG A 176 -25.22 37.64 -36.67
CA ARG A 176 -26.24 37.07 -37.57
C ARG A 176 -27.17 38.18 -38.13
N SER A 177 -26.76 39.44 -38.12
CA SER A 177 -27.59 40.56 -38.60
C SER A 177 -27.56 40.79 -40.11
N ALA A 178 -26.73 40.08 -40.90
CA ALA A 178 -26.60 40.32 -42.34
C ALA A 178 -27.17 39.19 -43.23
N ARG A 179 -28.44 38.82 -43.03
CA ARG A 179 -29.23 38.10 -44.05
C ARG A 179 -30.61 38.73 -44.17
N ASN A 180 -30.67 39.79 -44.97
CA ASN A 180 -31.84 40.12 -45.77
C ASN A 180 -31.56 39.65 -47.20
#